data_AF-A0ABD1VYQ7-F1
#
_entry.id   AF-A0ABD1VYQ7-F1
#
_cell.length_a   1.000
_cell.length_b   1.000
_cell.length_c   1.000
_cell.angle_alpha   90.00
_cell.angle_beta   90.00
_cell.angle_gamma   90.00
#
_symmetry.space_group_name_H-M   'P 1'
#
loop_
_entity.id
_entity.type
_entity.pdbx_description
1 polymer ?
#
loop_
_entity_poly.entity_id
_entity_poly.type
_entity_poly.pdbx_seq_one_letter_code
_entity_poly.pdbx_strand_id
1 'polypeptide(L)'
;MEADLKESDSNLLNLTKQLDNANATQKVAAEALEAANKEKRRLLEEAKSRDEEISGLRKDLANAEDDKKEAEAGKKEVEARLANAEADFVANFHNTEAYTNFADYFARVGQQEVLTALTNDHPEFDVKALEARFPPPDVEGEDDS
;
A
#
# COMPACT_ATOMS: atom_id res chain seq x y z
N MET A 1 -43.57 56.56 68.04
CA MET A 1 -42.34 57.30 67.66
C MET A 1 -41.08 56.47 67.90
N GLU A 2 -40.74 56.03 69.13
CA GLU A 2 -39.54 55.17 69.34
C GLU A 2 -39.66 53.74 68.79
N ALA A 3 -40.86 53.13 68.86
CA ALA A 3 -41.11 51.80 68.31
C ALA A 3 -40.99 51.78 66.77
N ASP A 4 -41.56 52.80 66.12
CA ASP A 4 -41.53 52.97 64.66
C ASP A 4 -40.09 53.18 64.15
N LEU A 5 -39.26 53.87 64.94
CA LEU A 5 -37.85 54.10 64.62
C LEU A 5 -37.04 52.80 64.67
N LYS A 6 -37.25 51.97 65.70
CA LYS A 6 -36.61 50.65 65.81
C LYS A 6 -37.03 49.68 64.70
N GLU A 7 -38.30 49.72 64.30
CA GLU A 7 -38.80 48.91 63.20
C GLU A 7 -38.20 49.36 61.85
N SER A 8 -38.12 50.67 61.62
CA SER A 8 -37.45 51.24 60.46
C SER A 8 -35.98 50.83 60.38
N ASP A 9 -35.24 50.88 61.50
CA ASP A 9 -33.83 50.46 61.55
C ASP A 9 -33.66 48.95 61.30
N SER A 10 -34.57 48.12 61.81
CA SER A 10 -34.57 46.68 61.54
C SER A 10 -34.83 46.38 60.06
N ASN A 11 -35.76 47.10 59.44
CA ASN A 11 -36.08 46.97 58.03
C ASN A 11 -34.90 47.43 57.14
N LEU A 12 -34.25 48.55 57.47
CA LEU A 12 -33.06 49.01 56.76
C LEU A 12 -31.91 48.00 56.85
N LEU A 13 -31.67 47.42 58.03
CA LEU A 13 -30.64 46.40 58.20
C LEU A 13 -30.92 45.13 57.37
N ASN A 14 -32.18 44.70 57.32
CA ASN A 14 -32.59 43.56 56.50
C ASN A 14 -32.44 43.86 55.01
N LEU A 15 -32.81 45.06 54.56
CA LEU A 15 -32.66 45.48 53.17
C LEU A 15 -31.19 45.51 52.74
N THR A 16 -30.30 46.03 53.60
CA THR A 16 -28.85 46.05 53.35
C THR A 16 -28.30 44.64 53.19
N LYS A 17 -28.67 43.70 54.07
CA LYS A 17 -28.26 42.30 53.96
C LYS A 17 -28.75 41.65 52.66
N GLN A 18 -29.98 41.93 52.25
CA GLN A 18 -30.52 41.42 50.98
C GLN A 18 -29.76 42.00 49.79
N LEU A 19 -29.43 43.28 49.81
CA LEU A 19 -28.66 43.94 48.76
C LEU A 19 -27.24 43.36 48.65
N ASP A 20 -26.56 43.16 49.77
CA ASP A 20 -25.23 42.55 49.80
C ASP A 20 -25.25 41.13 49.22
N ASN A 21 -26.28 40.35 49.56
CA ASN A 21 -26.44 38.98 49.06
C ASN A 21 -26.77 38.97 47.56
N ALA A 22 -27.59 39.91 47.09
CA ALA A 22 -27.90 40.07 45.66
C ALA A 22 -26.65 40.47 44.87
N ASN A 23 -25.85 41.41 45.39
CA ASN A 23 -24.59 41.83 44.77
C ASN A 23 -23.58 40.68 44.70
N ALA A 24 -23.43 39.90 45.77
CA ALA A 24 -22.57 38.72 45.77
C ALA A 24 -23.01 37.68 44.73
N THR A 25 -24.33 37.43 44.66
CA THR A 25 -24.91 36.50 43.67
C THR A 25 -24.68 36.99 42.24
N GLN A 26 -24.87 38.28 41.98
CA GLN A 26 -24.64 38.88 40.67
C GLN A 26 -23.17 38.77 40.25
N LYS A 27 -22.24 38.99 41.19
CA LYS A 27 -20.80 38.82 40.92
C LYS A 27 -20.46 37.40 40.50
N VAL A 28 -20.93 36.39 41.25
CA VAL A 28 -20.70 34.98 40.92
C VAL A 28 -21.31 34.62 39.56
N ALA A 29 -22.52 35.11 39.26
CA ALA A 29 -23.16 34.88 37.97
C ALA A 29 -22.37 35.51 36.80
N ALA A 30 -21.80 36.71 37.00
CA ALA A 30 -20.97 37.37 36.00
C ALA A 30 -19.67 36.59 35.74
N GLU A 31 -18.98 36.14 36.80
CA GLU A 31 -17.76 35.33 36.70
C GLU A 31 -18.03 33.98 36.00
N ALA A 32 -19.14 33.33 36.32
CA ALA A 32 -19.55 32.09 35.67
C ALA A 32 -19.84 32.29 34.17
N LEU A 33 -20.49 33.39 33.80
CA LEU A 33 -20.77 33.73 32.41
C LEU A 33 -19.49 34.05 31.63
N GLU A 34 -18.54 34.75 32.25
CA GLU A 34 -17.23 35.02 31.65
C GLU A 34 -16.46 33.72 31.39
N ALA A 35 -16.40 32.82 32.38
CA ALA A 35 -15.77 31.52 32.24
C ALA A 35 -16.42 30.68 31.13
N ALA A 36 -17.76 30.64 31.08
CA ALA A 36 -18.50 29.93 30.04
C ALA A 36 -18.22 30.50 28.64
N ASN A 37 -18.17 31.83 28.51
CA ASN A 37 -17.85 32.48 27.23
C ASN A 37 -16.42 32.22 26.79
N LYS A 38 -15.47 32.18 27.73
CA LYS A 38 -14.07 31.82 27.45
C LYS A 38 -13.96 30.40 26.94
N GLU A 39 -14.62 29.45 27.61
CA GLU A 39 -14.61 28.05 27.19
C GLU A 39 -15.29 27.85 25.82
N LYS A 40 -16.41 28.53 25.58
CA LYS A 40 -17.07 28.53 24.27
C LYS A 40 -16.13 28.99 23.16
N ARG A 41 -15.35 30.06 23.37
CA ARG A 41 -14.37 30.54 22.37
C ARG A 41 -13.26 29.51 22.14
N ARG A 42 -12.76 28.88 23.20
CA ARG A 42 -11.74 27.83 23.12
C ARG A 42 -12.22 26.66 22.27
N LEU A 43 -13.42 26.15 22.54
CA LEU A 43 -14.03 25.04 21.79
C LEU A 43 -14.30 25.39 20.32
N LEU A 44 -14.72 26.64 20.04
CA LEU A 44 -14.90 27.09 18.65
C LEU A 44 -13.59 27.10 17.87
N GLU A 45 -12.48 27.48 18.52
CA GLU A 45 -11.18 27.49 17.86
C GLU A 45 -10.64 26.07 17.64
N GLU A 46 -10.82 25.18 18.61
CA GLU A 46 -10.51 23.75 18.44
C GLU A 46 -11.33 23.11 17.31
N ALA A 47 -12.61 23.46 17.19
CA ALA A 47 -13.47 22.95 16.13
C ALA A 47 -12.95 23.40 14.74
N LYS A 48 -12.59 24.67 14.58
CA LYS A 48 -12.00 25.17 13.32
C LYS A 48 -10.70 24.48 12.96
N SER A 49 -9.80 24.32 13.94
CA SER A 49 -8.53 23.64 13.71
C SER A 49 -8.73 22.18 13.27
N ARG A 50 -9.71 21.48 13.86
CA ARG A 50 -10.09 20.12 13.43
C ARG A 50 -10.70 20.09 12.04
N ASP A 51 -11.53 21.08 11.69
CA ASP A 51 -12.11 21.17 10.34
C ASP A 51 -11.03 21.36 9.28
N GLU A 52 -10.00 22.17 9.56
CA GLU A 52 -8.84 22.35 8.69
C GLU A 52 -8.03 21.04 8.56
N GLU A 53 -7.79 20.33 9.66
CA GLU A 53 -7.10 19.03 9.65
C GLU A 53 -7.87 17.99 8.83
N ILE A 54 -9.18 17.89 9.03
CA ILE A 54 -10.06 16.99 8.26
C ILE A 54 -10.03 17.35 6.78
N SER A 55 -10.03 18.65 6.44
CA SER A 55 -9.93 19.09 5.05
C SER A 55 -8.59 18.70 4.42
N GLY A 56 -7.48 18.80 5.17
CA GLY A 56 -6.16 18.34 4.76
C GLY A 56 -6.14 16.83 4.47
N LEU A 57 -6.62 16.03 5.42
CA LEU A 57 -6.69 14.58 5.30
C LEU A 57 -7.55 14.12 4.11
N ARG A 58 -8.65 14.82 3.82
CA ARG A 58 -9.48 14.52 2.64
C ARG A 58 -8.74 14.76 1.32
N LYS A 59 -7.91 15.81 1.27
CA LYS A 59 -7.09 16.10 0.09
C LYS A 59 -6.00 15.04 -0.09
N ASP A 60 -5.33 14.66 0.99
CA ASP A 60 -4.29 13.63 0.96
C ASP A 60 -4.86 12.28 0.54
N LEU A 61 -6.06 11.92 1.02
CA LEU A 61 -6.77 10.72 0.60
C LEU A 61 -7.07 10.73 -0.90
N ALA A 62 -7.56 11.85 -1.44
CA ALA A 62 -7.85 11.96 -2.87
C ALA A 62 -6.58 11.79 -3.72
N ASN A 63 -5.47 12.40 -3.31
CA ASN A 63 -4.18 12.23 -4.00
C ASN A 63 -3.72 10.75 -3.96
N ALA A 64 -3.81 10.10 -2.80
CA ALA A 64 -3.42 8.71 -2.64
C ALA A 64 -4.28 7.75 -3.49
N GLU A 65 -5.56 8.06 -3.68
CA GLU A 65 -6.43 7.32 -4.59
C GLU A 65 -6.03 7.48 -6.06
N ASP A 66 -5.58 8.67 -6.47
CA ASP A 66 -5.10 8.90 -7.83
C ASP A 66 -3.74 8.23 -8.08
N ASP A 67 -2.80 8.31 -7.13
CA ASP A 67 -1.52 7.59 -7.17
C ASP A 67 -1.75 6.07 -7.32
N LYS A 68 -2.73 5.54 -6.58
CA LYS A 68 -3.10 4.12 -6.67
C LYS A 68 -3.61 3.75 -8.07
N LYS A 69 -4.46 4.59 -8.68
CA LYS A 69 -4.96 4.33 -10.05
C LYS A 69 -3.81 4.34 -11.06
N GLU A 70 -2.88 5.28 -10.93
CA GLU A 70 -1.71 5.35 -11.81
C GLU A 70 -0.83 4.11 -11.68
N ALA A 71 -0.56 3.67 -10.44
CA ALA A 71 0.18 2.45 -10.18
C ALA A 71 -0.51 1.19 -10.75
N GLU A 72 -1.84 1.09 -10.61
CA GLU A 72 -2.61 -0.01 -11.19
C GLU A 72 -2.59 0.00 -12.74
N ALA A 73 -2.63 1.19 -13.35
CA ALA A 73 -2.50 1.34 -14.80
C ALA A 73 -1.10 0.91 -15.28
N GLY A 74 -0.04 1.37 -14.61
CA GLY A 74 1.34 0.98 -14.91
C GLY A 74 1.57 -0.52 -14.77
N LYS A 75 1.00 -1.14 -13.72
CA LYS A 75 1.06 -2.60 -13.54
C LYS A 75 0.44 -3.34 -14.73
N LYS A 76 -0.76 -2.95 -15.17
CA LYS A 76 -1.43 -3.57 -16.33
C LYS A 76 -0.61 -3.42 -17.61
N GLU A 77 0.04 -2.28 -17.80
CA GLU A 77 0.90 -2.05 -18.96
C GLU A 77 2.12 -3.00 -18.95
N VAL A 78 2.77 -3.16 -17.79
CA VAL A 78 3.90 -4.09 -17.65
C VAL A 78 3.45 -5.53 -17.89
N GLU A 79 2.32 -5.95 -17.31
CA GLU A 79 1.75 -7.28 -17.52
C GLU A 79 1.45 -7.53 -19.02
N ALA A 80 0.87 -6.54 -19.71
CA ALA A 80 0.60 -6.63 -21.14
C ALA A 80 1.89 -6.71 -21.98
N ARG A 81 2.91 -5.93 -21.63
CA ARG A 81 4.23 -5.97 -22.30
C ARG A 81 4.90 -7.33 -22.10
N LEU A 82 4.85 -7.88 -20.89
CA LEU A 82 5.39 -9.19 -20.59
C LEU A 82 4.67 -10.29 -21.39
N ALA A 83 3.33 -10.30 -21.36
CA ALA A 83 2.54 -11.27 -22.12
C ALA A 83 2.82 -11.19 -23.64
N ASN A 84 2.98 -9.99 -24.18
CA ASN A 84 3.36 -9.81 -25.58
C ASN A 84 4.78 -10.30 -25.87
N ALA A 85 5.74 -10.04 -24.98
CA ALA A 85 7.12 -10.51 -25.14
C ALA A 85 7.21 -12.04 -25.06
N GLU A 86 6.46 -12.67 -24.14
CA GLU A 86 6.35 -14.13 -24.05
C GLU A 86 5.73 -14.73 -25.31
N ALA A 87 4.63 -14.15 -25.80
CA ALA A 87 3.98 -14.59 -27.03
C ALA A 87 4.91 -14.47 -28.24
N ASP A 88 5.63 -13.35 -28.36
CA ASP A 88 6.59 -13.11 -29.43
C ASP A 88 7.78 -14.08 -29.36
N PHE A 89 8.31 -14.33 -28.16
CA PHE A 89 9.36 -15.31 -27.94
C PHE A 89 8.91 -16.71 -28.36
N VAL A 90 7.73 -17.17 -27.93
CA VAL A 90 7.21 -18.50 -28.30
C VAL A 90 6.98 -18.61 -29.81
N ALA A 91 6.39 -17.59 -30.42
CA ALA A 91 6.15 -17.57 -31.87
C ALA A 91 7.46 -17.65 -32.66
N ASN A 92 8.52 -17.01 -32.17
CA ASN A 92 9.80 -16.91 -32.86
C ASN A 92 10.90 -17.79 -32.26
N PHE A 93 10.57 -18.72 -31.36
CA PHE A 93 11.55 -19.55 -30.66
C PHE A 93 12.47 -20.28 -31.63
N HIS A 94 11.91 -20.79 -32.72
CA HIS A 94 12.63 -21.49 -33.78
C HIS A 94 13.71 -20.66 -34.50
N ASN A 95 13.65 -19.33 -34.38
CA ASN A 95 14.63 -18.40 -34.95
C ASN A 95 15.71 -17.99 -33.93
N THR A 96 15.69 -18.55 -32.72
CA THR A 96 16.65 -18.23 -31.66
C THR A 96 17.83 -19.19 -31.67
N GLU A 97 18.99 -18.71 -31.20
CA GLU A 97 20.17 -19.55 -30.96
C GLU A 97 19.86 -20.69 -29.97
N ALA A 98 18.98 -20.45 -28.99
CA ALA A 98 18.51 -21.46 -28.06
C ALA A 98 17.82 -22.63 -28.78
N TYR A 99 17.02 -22.36 -29.82
CA TYR A 99 16.43 -23.41 -30.63
C TYR A 99 17.48 -24.15 -31.46
N THR A 100 18.48 -23.47 -32.01
CA THR A 100 19.59 -24.13 -32.73
C THR A 100 20.29 -25.13 -31.82
N ASN A 101 20.67 -24.73 -30.61
CA ASN A 101 21.30 -25.61 -29.63
C ASN A 101 20.39 -26.77 -29.22
N PHE A 102 19.11 -26.48 -28.98
CA PHE A 102 18.09 -27.50 -28.70
C PHE A 102 17.97 -28.53 -29.84
N ALA A 103 17.85 -28.06 -31.08
CA ALA A 103 17.68 -28.90 -32.25
C ALA A 103 18.93 -29.77 -32.50
N ASP A 104 20.12 -29.20 -32.35
CA ASP A 104 21.40 -29.90 -32.50
C ASP A 104 21.57 -30.99 -31.43
N TYR A 105 21.20 -30.72 -30.18
CA TYR A 105 21.22 -31.72 -29.11
C TYR A 105 20.35 -32.94 -29.47
N PHE A 106 19.07 -32.71 -29.82
CA PHE A 106 18.16 -33.81 -30.15
C PHE A 106 18.54 -34.54 -31.44
N ALA A 107 19.12 -33.84 -32.42
CA ALA A 107 19.67 -34.48 -33.61
C ALA A 107 20.80 -35.46 -33.24
N ARG A 108 21.70 -35.10 -32.32
CA ARG A 108 22.76 -35.99 -31.83
C ARG A 108 22.20 -37.18 -31.04
N VAL A 109 21.18 -36.97 -30.20
CA VAL A 109 20.48 -38.07 -29.50
C VAL A 109 19.93 -39.08 -30.52
N GLY A 110 19.19 -38.62 -31.52
CA GLY A 110 18.63 -39.51 -32.55
C GLY A 110 19.71 -40.23 -33.37
N GLN A 111 20.83 -39.58 -33.67
CA GLN A 111 21.98 -40.21 -34.32
C GLN A 111 22.56 -41.36 -33.47
N GLN A 112 22.67 -41.16 -32.16
CA GLN A 112 23.14 -42.20 -31.23
C GLN A 112 22.19 -43.38 -31.13
N GLU A 113 20.88 -43.15 -31.13
CA GLU A 113 19.89 -44.24 -31.16
C GLU A 113 20.03 -45.09 -32.42
N VAL A 114 20.23 -44.46 -33.59
CA VAL A 114 20.43 -45.18 -34.86
C VAL A 114 21.74 -45.97 -34.85
N LEU A 115 22.84 -45.38 -34.36
CA LEU A 115 24.12 -46.09 -34.25
C LEU A 115 24.03 -47.29 -33.31
N THR A 116 23.33 -47.14 -32.19
CA THR A 116 23.09 -48.23 -31.23
C THR A 116 22.29 -49.36 -31.89
N ALA A 117 21.22 -49.04 -32.62
CA ALA A 117 20.43 -50.03 -33.34
C ALA A 117 21.26 -50.76 -34.41
N LEU A 118 22.07 -50.03 -35.18
CA LEU A 118 22.91 -50.60 -36.23
C LEU A 118 23.95 -51.58 -35.65
N THR A 119 24.59 -51.22 -34.53
CA THR A 119 25.55 -52.11 -33.84
C THR A 119 24.88 -53.39 -33.33
N ASN A 120 23.64 -53.29 -32.85
CA ASN A 120 22.91 -54.43 -32.28
C ASN A 120 22.35 -55.36 -33.36
N ASP A 121 21.75 -54.80 -34.41
CA ASP A 121 21.05 -55.57 -35.44
C ASP A 121 21.99 -56.03 -36.57
N HIS A 122 23.09 -55.31 -36.77
CA HIS A 122 24.05 -55.51 -37.85
C HIS A 122 25.51 -55.44 -37.36
N PRO A 123 25.94 -56.37 -36.48
CA PRO A 123 27.28 -56.37 -35.89
C PRO A 123 28.42 -56.54 -36.91
N GLU A 124 28.09 -56.98 -38.13
CA GLU A 124 29.02 -57.06 -39.26
C GLU A 124 29.46 -55.69 -39.81
N PHE A 125 28.73 -54.62 -39.51
CA PHE A 125 29.11 -53.27 -39.91
C PHE A 125 30.04 -52.62 -38.86
N ASP A 126 31.21 -52.17 -39.31
CA ASP A 126 32.10 -51.35 -38.48
C ASP A 126 31.56 -49.92 -38.38
N VAL A 127 30.93 -49.61 -37.25
CA VAL A 127 30.33 -48.30 -36.99
C VAL A 127 31.31 -47.27 -36.41
N LYS A 128 32.57 -47.63 -36.10
CA LYS A 128 33.50 -46.72 -35.40
C LYS A 128 33.74 -45.41 -36.15
N ALA A 129 33.81 -45.48 -37.48
CA ALA A 129 33.95 -44.28 -38.32
C ALA A 129 32.72 -43.38 -38.27
N LEU A 130 31.53 -43.95 -38.03
CA LEU A 130 30.28 -43.21 -37.87
C LEU A 130 30.16 -42.65 -36.45
N GLU A 131 30.52 -43.40 -35.41
CA GLU A 131 30.57 -42.93 -34.02
C GLU A 131 31.52 -41.73 -33.85
N ALA A 132 32.70 -41.78 -34.49
CA ALA A 132 33.65 -40.66 -34.47
C ALA A 132 33.13 -39.41 -35.20
N ARG A 133 32.21 -39.59 -36.16
CA ARG A 133 31.62 -38.50 -36.94
C ARG A 133 30.36 -37.92 -36.30
N PHE A 134 29.65 -38.72 -35.53
CA PHE A 134 28.43 -38.35 -34.81
C PHE A 134 28.64 -38.61 -33.32
N PRO A 135 29.45 -37.79 -32.63
CA PRO A 135 29.70 -37.99 -31.22
C PRO A 135 28.41 -37.81 -30.40
N PRO A 136 28.32 -38.44 -29.22
CA PRO A 136 27.18 -38.24 -28.32
C PRO A 136 27.02 -36.76 -27.96
N PRO A 137 25.80 -36.31 -27.60
CA PRO A 137 25.59 -34.95 -27.17
C PRO A 137 26.39 -34.64 -25.90
N ASP A 138 26.94 -33.43 -25.84
CA ASP A 138 27.64 -32.92 -24.66
C ASP A 138 26.60 -32.66 -23.56
N VAL A 139 26.73 -33.32 -22.41
CA VAL A 139 25.87 -33.09 -21.25
C VAL A 139 26.53 -32.02 -20.38
N GLU A 140 26.34 -30.75 -20.72
CA GLU A 140 26.73 -29.66 -19.81
C GLU A 140 25.76 -29.66 -18.62
N GLY A 141 26.12 -30.35 -17.52
CA GLY A 141 25.26 -30.37 -16.33
C GLY A 141 25.57 -31.35 -15.19
N GLU A 142 26.69 -32.07 -15.18
CA GLU A 142 27.12 -32.83 -13.98
C GLU A 142 28.50 -32.37 -13.51
N ASP A 143 28.54 -31.18 -12.91
CA ASP A 143 29.62 -30.77 -12.01
C ASP A 143 28.95 -30.06 -10.81
N ASP A 144 28.26 -30.84 -9.97
CA ASP A 144 27.91 -30.44 -8.61
C ASP A 144 28.95 -31.06 -7.65
N SER A 145 29.89 -30.23 -7.19
CA SER A 145 30.79 -30.48 -6.06
C SER A 145 30.81 -29.28 -5.12
#